data_AF-A0AB33JUK2-F1
#
_entry.id   AF-A0AB33JUK2-F1
#
_cell.length_a   1.000
_cell.length_b   1.000
_cell.length_c   1.000
_cell.angle_alpha   90.00
_cell.angle_beta   90.00
_cell.angle_gamma   90.00
#
_symmetry.space_group_name_H-M   'P 1'
#
loop_
_entity.id
_entity.type
_entity.pdbx_description
1 polymer ?
#
loop_
_entity_poly.entity_id
_entity_poly.type
_entity_poly.pdbx_seq_one_letter_code
_entity_poly.pdbx_strand_id
1 'polypeptide(L)' 'MRLDGSMATRARVRAPELVGKGGWLNTGGKDLSLTDFRGKILVLDFWMS' A
#
# COMPACT_ATOMS: atom_id res chain seq x y z
N MET A 1 -19.06 27.56 -16.59
CA MET A 1 -18.56 26.73 -15.47
C MET A 1 -17.73 25.61 -16.08
N ARG A 2 -16.41 25.78 -16.11
CA ARG A 2 -15.46 24.80 -16.69
C ARG A 2 -15.12 23.79 -15.60
N LEU A 3 -15.28 22.50 -15.89
CA LEU A 3 -14.61 21.45 -15.15
C LEU A 3 -13.22 21.31 -15.77
N ASP A 4 -12.29 22.21 -15.44
CA ASP A 4 -10.87 21.96 -15.67
C ASP A 4 -10.33 21.06 -14.55
N GLY A 5 -10.95 19.87 -14.46
CA GLY A 5 -10.43 18.77 -13.69
C GLY A 5 -9.14 18.28 -14.33
N SER A 6 -8.05 19.00 -14.09
CA SER A 6 -6.73 18.36 -14.05
C SER A 6 -6.79 17.37 -12.89
N MET A 7 -7.36 16.18 -13.14
CA MET A 7 -6.96 14.98 -12.43
C MET A 7 -5.46 14.89 -12.64
N ALA A 8 -4.69 15.47 -11.71
CA ALA A 8 -3.26 15.36 -11.72
C ALA A 8 -2.98 13.87 -11.85
N THR A 9 -2.50 13.45 -13.01
CA THR A 9 -2.14 12.07 -13.26
C THR A 9 -0.95 11.83 -12.34
N ARG A 10 -1.22 11.43 -11.11
CA ARG A 10 -0.18 11.20 -10.12
C ARG A 10 0.69 10.10 -10.70
N ALA A 11 1.97 10.41 -10.91
CA ALA A 11 2.91 9.45 -11.46
C ALA A 11 2.78 8.13 -10.67
N ARG A 12 2.54 7.03 -11.38
CA ARG A 12 2.45 5.71 -10.77
C ARG A 12 3.85 5.30 -10.33
N VAL A 13 4.10 5.34 -9.03
CA VAL A 13 5.35 4.86 -8.44
C VAL A 13 5.19 3.42 -7.99
N ARG A 14 6.30 2.67 -7.93
CA ARG A 14 6.31 1.38 -7.25
C ARG A 14 6.13 1.63 -5.76
N ALA A 15 5.31 0.81 -5.12
CA ALA A 15 5.23 0.80 -3.66
C ALA A 15 6.59 0.36 -3.09
N PRO A 16 7.14 1.05 -2.09
CA PRO A 16 8.32 0.59 -1.36
C PRO A 16 7.95 -0.65 -0.52
N GLU A 17 8.93 -1.51 -0.27
CA GLU A 17 8.71 -2.70 0.57
C GLU A 17 8.29 -2.30 1.99
N LEU A 18 7.41 -3.11 2.60
CA LEU A 18 6.93 -2.87 3.95
C LEU A 18 7.94 -3.44 4.94
N VAL A 19 8.74 -2.56 5.52
CA VAL A 19 9.79 -2.91 6.48
C VAL A 19 9.46 -2.32 7.86
N GLY A 20 9.72 -3.06 8.92
CA GLY A 20 9.42 -2.61 10.28
C GLY A 20 9.83 -3.61 11.35
N LYS A 21 9.96 -3.14 12.59
CA LYS A 21 10.20 -4.00 13.75
C LYS A 21 8.88 -4.58 14.24
N GLY A 22 8.91 -5.82 14.73
CA GLY A 22 7.73 -6.50 15.28
C GLY A 22 7.02 -7.45 14.32
N GLY A 23 7.39 -7.45 13.03
CA GLY A 23 6.83 -8.36 12.04
C GLY A 23 5.34 -8.17 11.80
N TRP A 24 4.73 -9.17 11.18
CA TRP A 24 3.30 -9.16 10.87
C TRP A 24 2.47 -9.78 11.97
N LEU A 25 1.34 -9.15 12.27
CA LEU A 25 0.30 -9.71 13.13
C LEU A 25 -0.80 -10.35 12.28
N ASN A 26 -1.47 -11.37 12.83
CA ASN A 26 -2.59 -12.08 12.17
C ASN A 26 -2.26 -12.80 10.85
N THR A 27 -0.99 -13.17 10.63
CA THR A 27 -0.54 -13.90 9.42
C THR A 27 -0.19 -15.37 9.67
N GLY A 28 -0.47 -15.90 10.87
CA GLY A 28 -0.03 -17.24 11.27
C GLY A 28 1.49 -17.38 11.33
N GLY A 29 2.22 -16.28 11.60
CA GLY A 29 3.68 -16.24 11.63
C GLY A 29 4.33 -16.16 10.24
N LYS A 30 3.54 -16.07 9.16
CA LYS A 30 4.07 -15.83 7.83
C LYS A 30 4.56 -14.39 7.71
N ASP A 31 5.78 -14.24 7.23
CA ASP A 31 6.29 -12.95 6.78
C ASP A 31 5.74 -12.64 5.37
N LEU A 32 5.17 -11.44 5.19
CA LEU A 32 4.52 -11.03 3.95
C LEU A 32 5.35 -9.95 3.26
N SER A 33 5.52 -10.11 1.96
CA SER A 33 6.11 -9.11 1.06
C SER A 33 5.05 -8.50 0.15
N LEU A 34 5.34 -7.37 -0.48
CA LEU A 34 4.47 -6.81 -1.52
C LEU A 34 4.26 -7.76 -2.70
N THR A 35 5.19 -8.69 -2.95
CA THR A 35 5.07 -9.64 -4.07
C THR A 35 4.00 -10.70 -3.86
N ASP A 36 3.68 -11.01 -2.59
CA ASP A 36 2.60 -11.93 -2.22
C ASP A 36 1.21 -11.41 -2.64
N PHE A 37 1.08 -10.10 -2.88
CA PHE A 37 -0.19 -9.43 -3.21
C PHE A 37 -0.33 -9.08 -4.69
N ARG A 38 0.55 -9.57 -5.57
CA ARG A 38 0.42 -9.32 -7.02
C ARG A 38 -0.95 -9.77 -7.52
N GLY A 39 -1.58 -8.94 -8.34
CA GLY A 39 -2.94 -9.17 -8.84
C GLY A 39 -4.06 -8.80 -7.85
N LYS A 40 -3.72 -8.22 -6.70
CA LYS A 40 -4.69 -7.72 -5.70
C LYS A 40 -4.54 -6.21 -5.52
N ILE A 41 -5.58 -5.59 -4.97
CA ILE A 41 -5.53 -4.22 -4.43
C ILE A 41 -5.19 -4.35 -2.95
N LEU A 42 -4.11 -3.69 -2.53
CA LEU A 42 -3.69 -3.58 -1.13
C LEU A 42 -4.03 -2.18 -0.63
N VAL A 43 -4.71 -2.09 0.52
CA VAL A 43 -4.99 -0.84 1.22
C VAL A 43 -4.08 -0.77 2.45
N LEU A 44 -3.30 0.30 2.56
CA LEU A 44 -2.44 0.55 3.72
C LEU A 44 -3.10 1.62 4.58
N ASP A 45 -3.35 1.29 5.85
CA ASP A 45 -3.92 2.20 6.83
C ASP A 45 -2.89 2.49 7.92
N PHE A 46 -2.49 3.77 8.02
CA PHE A 46 -1.50 4.23 9.00
C PHE A 46 -2.24 4.80 10.20
N TRP A 47 -2.09 4.16 11.36
CA TRP A 47 -2.86 4.48 12.56
C TRP A 47 -1.96 4.58 13.79
N MET A 48 -2.42 5.33 14.80
CA MET A 48 -1.91 5.30 16.18
C MET A 48 -3.12 5.34 17.13
N SER A 49 -3.04 4.60 18.24
CA SER A 49 -3.98 4.65 19.36
C SER A 49 -3.67 5.80 20.31
#